data_AF-A0AAV4F774-F1
#
_entry.id   AF-A0AAV4F774-F1
#
_cell.length_a   1.000
_cell.length_b   1.000
_cell.length_c   1.000
_cell.angle_alpha   90.00
_cell.angle_beta   90.00
_cell.angle_gamma   90.00
#
_symmetry.space_group_name_H-M   'P 1'
#
loop_
_entity.id
_entity.type
_entity.pdbx_description
1 polymer ?
#
loop_
_entity_poly.entity_id
_entity_poly.type
_entity_poly.pdbx_seq_one_letter_code
_entity_poly.pdbx_strand_id
1 'polypeptide(L)'
;MESATRLGLTGREYQWILTRTSIPVGKFAPKAFPVGMLGISFDYGEEAMKAFANNGMLLWMQAIQQLEMKPALLENKTIPPDFTCDSNQPPYWRDGEIIYRCVGLC
;
A
#
# COMPACT_ATOMS: atom_id res chain seq x y z
N MET A 1 -5.10 -23.52 -4.69
CA MET A 1 -4.39 -24.15 -5.83
C MET A 1 -4.61 -25.65 -5.91
N GLU A 2 -4.59 -26.38 -4.79
CA GLU A 2 -4.84 -27.84 -4.78
C GLU A 2 -6.12 -28.26 -5.52
N SER A 3 -7.23 -27.56 -5.28
CA SER A 3 -8.48 -27.82 -6.01
C SER A 3 -8.36 -27.61 -7.52
N ALA A 4 -7.64 -26.56 -7.95
CA ALA A 4 -7.43 -26.28 -9.37
C ALA A 4 -6.55 -27.36 -10.02
N THR A 5 -5.53 -27.85 -9.31
CA THR A 5 -4.69 -28.97 -9.76
C THR A 5 -5.50 -30.25 -9.93
N ARG A 6 -6.36 -30.59 -8.95
CA ARG A 6 -7.24 -31.77 -9.04
C ARG A 6 -8.21 -31.70 -10.21
N LEU A 7 -8.62 -30.50 -10.60
CA LEU A 7 -9.52 -30.26 -11.74
C LEU A 7 -8.77 -30.13 -13.08
N GLY A 8 -7.44 -30.31 -13.11
CA GLY A 8 -6.64 -30.18 -14.33
C GLY A 8 -6.43 -28.73 -14.81
N LEU A 9 -6.81 -27.74 -14.02
CA LEU A 9 -6.74 -26.30 -14.37
C LEU A 9 -5.35 -25.69 -14.18
N THR A 10 -4.35 -26.49 -13.81
CA THR A 10 -2.94 -26.04 -13.67
C THR A 10 -2.04 -26.70 -14.71
N GLY A 11 -2.64 -27.30 -15.75
CA GLY A 11 -1.92 -27.89 -16.87
C GLY A 11 -1.37 -26.84 -17.85
N ARG A 12 -0.71 -27.30 -18.91
CA ARG A 12 -0.02 -26.44 -19.90
C ARG A 12 -0.95 -25.48 -20.66
N GLU A 13 -2.23 -25.80 -20.71
CA GLU A 13 -3.26 -25.00 -21.38
C GLU A 13 -3.71 -23.78 -20.55
N TYR A 14 -3.26 -23.65 -19.29
CA TYR A 14 -3.73 -22.61 -18.38
C TYR A 14 -2.58 -21.74 -17.85
N GLN A 15 -2.75 -20.43 -17.99
CA GLN A 15 -1.85 -19.43 -17.41
C GLN A 15 -2.48 -18.84 -16.15
N TRP A 16 -1.75 -18.93 -15.03
CA TRP A 16 -2.14 -18.28 -13.78
C TRP A 16 -1.36 -16.99 -13.59
N ILE A 17 -2.06 -15.93 -13.21
CA ILE A 17 -1.49 -14.62 -12.89
C ILE A 17 -1.93 -14.26 -11.47
N LEU A 18 -0.96 -13.98 -10.61
CA LEU A 18 -1.20 -13.60 -9.21
C LEU A 18 -0.97 -12.11 -9.01
N THR A 19 -1.82 -11.50 -8.17
CA THR A 19 -1.58 -10.18 -7.61
C THR A 19 -0.61 -10.24 -6.44
N ARG A 20 0.00 -9.11 -6.08
CA ARG A 20 0.96 -9.00 -4.96
C ARG A 20 0.46 -9.63 -3.67
N THR A 21 -0.83 -9.51 -3.36
CA THR A 21 -1.45 -10.06 -2.13
C THR A 21 -1.46 -11.58 -2.08
N SER A 22 -1.42 -12.24 -3.24
CA SER A 22 -1.41 -13.70 -3.35
C SER A 22 0.01 -14.29 -3.39
N ILE A 23 1.03 -13.44 -3.54
CA ILE A 23 2.44 -13.82 -3.56
C ILE A 23 2.96 -13.80 -2.12
N PRO A 24 3.37 -14.95 -1.55
CA PRO A 24 3.86 -14.99 -0.18
C PRO A 24 5.17 -14.20 -0.04
N VAL A 25 5.38 -13.65 1.16
CA VAL A 25 6.61 -12.95 1.50
C VAL A 25 7.65 -13.99 1.86
N GLY A 26 8.57 -14.29 0.94
CA GLY A 26 9.60 -15.30 1.16
C GLY A 26 10.46 -15.55 -0.07
N LYS A 27 11.62 -16.18 0.13
CA LYS A 27 12.57 -16.48 -0.95
C LYS A 27 12.07 -17.56 -1.92
N PHE A 28 11.13 -18.40 -1.48
CA PHE A 28 10.68 -19.57 -2.23
C PHE A 28 9.15 -19.57 -2.38
N ALA A 29 8.70 -19.96 -3.56
CA ALA A 29 7.27 -20.15 -3.83
C ALA A 29 6.74 -21.42 -3.11
N PRO A 30 5.47 -21.43 -2.69
CA PRO A 30 4.83 -22.63 -2.17
C PRO A 30 4.83 -23.74 -3.21
N LYS A 31 5.02 -24.99 -2.77
CA LYS A 31 4.98 -26.17 -3.66
C LYS A 31 3.66 -26.33 -4.42
N ALA A 32 2.57 -25.77 -3.90
CA ALA A 32 1.27 -25.79 -4.54
C ALA A 32 1.16 -24.87 -5.76
N PHE A 33 2.17 -24.03 -6.04
CA PHE A 33 2.14 -23.13 -7.19
C PHE A 33 2.66 -23.89 -8.43
N PRO A 34 1.85 -24.02 -9.50
CA PRO A 34 2.31 -24.64 -10.74
C PRO A 34 3.44 -23.84 -11.39
N VAL A 35 4.30 -24.57 -12.11
CA VAL A 35 5.37 -23.99 -12.92
C VAL A 35 4.77 -23.11 -14.02
N GLY A 36 5.43 -21.99 -14.31
CA GLY A 36 4.98 -21.03 -15.32
C GLY A 36 3.97 -20.00 -14.81
N MET A 37 3.56 -20.06 -13.54
CA MET A 37 2.76 -19.02 -12.93
C MET A 37 3.48 -17.67 -12.93
N LEU A 38 2.75 -16.61 -13.26
CA LEU A 38 3.25 -15.24 -13.27
C LEU A 38 2.74 -14.50 -12.03
N GLY A 39 3.59 -13.66 -11.46
CA GLY A 39 3.25 -12.81 -10.32
C GLY A 39 3.51 -11.35 -10.64
N ILE A 40 2.56 -10.48 -10.31
CA ILE A 40 2.73 -9.04 -10.37
C ILE A 40 3.05 -8.56 -8.95
N SER A 41 4.28 -8.08 -8.74
CA SER A 41 4.74 -7.51 -7.47
C SER A 41 5.41 -6.16 -7.68
N PHE A 42 5.56 -5.42 -6.59
CA PHE A 42 6.45 -4.26 -6.54
C PHE A 42 7.87 -4.72 -6.26
N ASP A 43 8.85 -3.89 -6.61
CA ASP A 43 10.21 -4.08 -6.13
C ASP A 43 10.26 -3.81 -4.62
N TYR A 44 10.84 -4.75 -3.89
CA TYR A 44 11.01 -4.70 -2.43
C TYR A 44 12.47 -4.91 -2.02
N GLY A 45 13.41 -4.77 -2.96
CA GLY A 45 14.83 -4.68 -2.65
C GLY A 45 15.15 -3.51 -1.71
N GLU A 46 16.26 -3.60 -0.99
CA GLU A 46 16.62 -2.59 0.02
C GLU A 46 16.65 -1.16 -0.54
N GLU A 47 17.22 -0.98 -1.73
CA GLU A 47 17.28 0.32 -2.41
C GLU A 47 15.90 0.83 -2.81
N ALA A 48 15.04 -0.05 -3.35
CA ALA A 48 13.66 0.29 -3.68
C ALA A 48 12.86 0.69 -2.43
N MET A 49 13.07 0.01 -1.31
CA MET A 49 12.43 0.34 -0.03
C MET A 49 12.93 1.68 0.53
N LYS A 50 14.23 1.98 0.42
CA LYS A 50 14.79 3.29 0.79
C LYS A 50 14.22 4.41 -0.08
N ALA A 51 14.17 4.20 -1.39
CA ALA A 51 13.59 5.15 -2.33
C ALA A 51 12.09 5.37 -2.05
N PHE A 52 11.34 4.31 -1.77
CA PHE A 52 9.93 4.38 -1.39
C PHE A 52 9.72 5.21 -0.12
N ALA A 53 10.53 4.98 0.93
CA ALA A 53 10.46 5.76 2.16
C ALA A 53 10.76 7.24 1.91
N ASN A 54 11.80 7.55 1.12
CA ASN A 54 12.15 8.92 0.77
C ASN A 54 11.03 9.62 -0.02
N ASN A 55 10.47 8.95 -1.03
CA ASN A 55 9.36 9.47 -1.80
C ASN A 55 8.12 9.71 -0.94
N GLY A 56 7.83 8.81 0.01
CA GLY A 56 6.75 9.00 0.99
C GLY A 56 6.94 10.26 1.84
N MET A 57 8.17 10.51 2.31
CA MET A 57 8.50 11.73 3.06
C MET A 57 8.38 13.00 2.21
N LEU A 58 8.81 12.95 0.95
CA LEU A 58 8.68 14.07 0.02
C LEU A 58 7.21 14.41 -0.24
N LEU A 59 6.37 13.41 -0.53
CA LEU A 59 4.93 13.59 -0.71
C LEU A 59 4.26 14.19 0.53
N TRP A 60 4.67 13.73 1.72
CA TRP A 60 4.19 14.27 2.98
C TRP A 60 4.55 15.76 3.15
N MET A 61 5.81 16.13 2.91
CA MET A 61 6.24 17.53 2.98
C MET A 61 5.52 18.41 1.96
N GLN A 62 5.33 17.93 0.73
CA GLN A 62 4.57 18.63 -0.30
C GLN A 62 3.12 18.85 0.12
N ALA A 63 2.48 17.86 0.74
CA ALA A 63 1.12 18.00 1.24
C ALA A 63 1.01 19.09 2.32
N ILE A 64 1.96 19.13 3.25
CA ILE A 64 2.02 20.17 4.29
C ILE A 64 2.21 21.56 3.66
N GLN A 65 3.13 21.71 2.71
CA GLN A 65 3.34 22.97 2.00
C GLN A 65 2.06 23.45 1.28
N GLN A 66 1.32 22.53 0.65
CA GLN A 66 0.05 22.89 0.03
C GLN A 66 -1.02 23.34 1.03
N LEU A 67 -1.06 22.75 2.23
CA LEU A 67 -1.97 23.15 3.30
C LEU A 67 -1.60 24.54 3.84
N GLU A 68 -0.31 24.84 3.98
CA GLU A 68 0.18 26.18 4.37
C GLU A 68 -0.25 27.25 3.36
N MET A 69 -0.16 26.95 2.06
CA MET A 69 -0.59 27.88 1.00
C MET A 69 -2.12 28.05 0.90
N LYS A 70 -2.90 27.17 1.54
CA LYS A 70 -4.37 27.15 1.48
C LYS A 70 -4.98 27.04 2.89
N PRO A 71 -4.79 28.05 3.77
CA PRO A 71 -5.21 27.98 5.17
C PRO A 71 -6.72 27.81 5.34
N ALA A 72 -7.54 28.25 4.38
CA ALA A 72 -8.99 28.03 4.35
C ALA A 72 -9.38 26.54 4.40
N LEU A 73 -8.50 25.65 3.94
CA LEU A 73 -8.71 24.19 4.05
C LEU A 73 -8.69 23.74 5.52
N LEU A 74 -7.95 24.43 6.39
CA LEU A 74 -7.78 24.07 7.79
C LEU A 74 -8.85 24.69 8.72
N GLU A 75 -9.75 25.53 8.19
CA GLU A 75 -10.78 26.18 9.00
C GLU A 75 -11.70 25.15 9.67
N ASN A 76 -11.80 25.22 11.00
CA ASN A 76 -12.59 24.30 11.83
C ASN A 76 -12.18 22.82 11.70
N LYS A 77 -10.95 22.53 11.26
CA LYS A 77 -10.43 21.16 11.12
C LYS A 77 -9.47 20.80 12.25
N THR A 78 -9.55 19.56 12.73
CA THR A 78 -8.63 19.02 13.73
C THR A 78 -7.78 17.92 13.10
N ILE A 79 -6.55 18.28 12.73
CA ILE A 79 -5.59 17.38 12.09
C ILE A 79 -4.68 16.61 13.07
N PRO A 80 -4.16 17.18 14.17
CA PRO A 80 -3.29 16.39 15.04
C PRO A 80 -4.13 15.30 15.72
N PRO A 81 -3.80 14.01 15.52
CA PRO A 81 -4.45 12.97 16.29
C PRO A 81 -3.79 12.92 17.66
N ASP A 82 -4.56 12.47 18.64
CA ASP A 82 -3.97 11.99 19.89
C ASP A 82 -3.24 10.67 19.60
N PHE A 83 -1.94 10.75 19.30
CA PHE A 83 -1.06 9.57 19.17
C PHE A 83 -0.72 8.99 20.53
N THR A 84 -1.74 8.59 21.28
CA THR A 84 -1.58 7.88 22.55
C THR A 84 -2.38 6.58 22.52
N CYS A 85 -1.76 5.51 23.03
CA CYS A 85 -2.44 4.23 23.25
C CYS A 85 -3.42 4.29 24.45
N ASP A 86 -3.38 5.37 25.24
CA ASP A 86 -4.19 5.57 26.44
C ASP A 86 -5.44 6.44 26.21
N SER A 87 -5.80 6.70 24.95
CA SER A 87 -7.04 7.43 24.65
C SER A 87 -8.21 6.50 24.38
N ASN A 88 -9.41 6.94 24.77
CA ASN A 88 -10.68 6.35 24.34
C ASN A 88 -11.08 6.80 22.93
N GLN A 89 -10.25 7.62 22.26
CA GLN A 89 -10.51 8.07 20.90
C GLN A 89 -9.80 7.16 19.89
N PRO A 90 -10.38 6.96 18.70
CA PRO A 90 -9.73 6.18 17.66
C PRO A 90 -8.40 6.81 17.21
N PRO A 91 -7.35 6.01 16.93
CA PRO A 91 -6.04 6.51 16.51
C PRO A 91 -6.03 6.86 15.01
N TYR A 92 -6.94 7.72 14.56
CA TYR A 92 -6.97 8.22 13.18
C TYR A 92 -7.15 9.73 13.12
N TRP A 93 -6.69 10.34 12.03
CA TRP A 93 -6.92 11.76 11.75
C TRP A 93 -8.40 11.99 11.41
N ARG A 94 -9.15 12.63 12.32
CA ARG A 94 -10.59 12.89 12.13
C ARG A 94 -10.90 13.63 10.83
N ASP A 95 -10.05 14.58 10.45
CA ASP A 95 -10.12 15.34 9.20
C ASP A 95 -8.97 15.00 8.22
N GLY A 96 -8.38 13.80 8.34
CA GLY A 96 -7.19 13.39 7.58
C GLY A 96 -7.38 13.32 6.07
N GLU A 97 -8.63 13.22 5.60
CA GLU A 97 -9.04 13.31 4.18
C GLU A 97 -8.45 14.52 3.46
N ILE A 98 -8.20 15.62 4.18
CA ILE A 98 -7.69 16.85 3.60
C ILE A 98 -6.23 16.72 3.16
N ILE A 99 -5.45 15.92 3.89
CA ILE A 99 -4.07 15.63 3.55
C ILE A 99 -4.03 14.79 2.27
N TYR A 100 -4.93 13.82 2.12
CA TYR A 100 -5.01 13.01 0.90
C TYR A 100 -5.33 13.84 -0.34
N ARG A 101 -6.17 14.88 -0.22
CA ARG A 101 -6.45 15.80 -1.33
C ARG A 101 -5.22 16.59 -1.78
N CYS A 102 -4.31 16.89 -0.86
CA CYS A 102 -3.05 17.57 -1.17
C CYS A 102 -1.99 16.64 -1.80
N VAL A 103 -2.09 15.34 -1.59
CA VAL A 103 -1.19 14.32 -2.19
C VAL A 103 -1.67 13.88 -3.59
N GLY A 104 -2.96 14.03 -3.92
CA GLY A 104 -3.58 13.46 -5.12
C GLY A 104 -3.88 14.42 -6.28
N LEU A 105 -3.38 15.67 -6.25
CA LEU A 105 -3.56 16.64 -7.34
C LEU A 105 -2.21 16.94 -8.02
N CYS A 106 -1.77 15.99 -8.86
CA CYS A 106 -0.93 16.23 -10.02
C CYS A 106 -1.59 15.56 -11.22
#